data_AF-X8E0D1-F1
#
_entry.id   AF-X8E0D1-F1
#
_cell.length_a   1.000
_cell.length_b   1.000
_cell.length_c   1.000
_cell.angle_alpha   90.00
_cell.angle_beta   90.00
_cell.angle_gamma   90.00
#
_symmetry.space_group_name_H-M   'P 1'
#
loop_
_entity.id
_entity.type
_entity.pdbx_description
1 polymer ?
#
loop_
_entity_poly.entity_id
_entity_poly.type
_entity_poly.pdbx_seq_one_letter_code
_entity_poly.pdbx_strand_id
1 'polypeptide(L)'
;MTTIPVLGNGDIFDAADAVAMMEQTGCDGVVIGRGCLGRPWLFAELSAVFNGQTIPAPPNLGQVTVIMRRHAELLVDHFGEDKALRDMRKHIAWYLHGFPPVVTSGGRSHS
;
A
#
# COMPACT_ATOMS: atom_id res chain seq x y z
N MET A 1 -12.73 -19.97 28.74
CA MET A 1 -11.90 -18.76 28.84
C MET A 1 -11.96 -18.10 27.49
N THR A 2 -12.65 -16.96 27.36
CA THR A 2 -12.70 -16.20 26.10
C THR A 2 -11.98 -14.90 26.36
N THR A 3 -10.68 -14.91 26.08
CA THR A 3 -9.83 -13.74 26.03
C THR A 3 -10.33 -12.83 24.92
N ILE A 4 -10.50 -11.55 25.22
CA ILE A 4 -10.86 -10.54 24.22
C ILE A 4 -9.67 -10.44 23.24
N PRO A 5 -9.88 -10.58 21.92
CA PRO A 5 -8.78 -10.44 20.96
C PRO A 5 -8.12 -9.07 21.05
N VAL A 6 -6.79 -9.04 21.13
CA VAL A 6 -5.98 -7.83 21.18
C VAL A 6 -5.31 -7.63 19.83
N LEU A 7 -5.48 -6.43 19.25
CA LEU A 7 -4.84 -6.07 17.99
C LEU A 7 -3.70 -5.07 18.24
N GLY A 8 -2.49 -5.41 17.80
CA GLY A 8 -1.34 -4.51 17.80
C GLY A 8 -1.49 -3.43 16.72
N ASN A 9 -0.99 -2.22 17.00
CA ASN A 9 -1.00 -1.12 16.04
C ASN A 9 0.25 -0.25 16.23
N GLY A 10 0.87 0.13 15.11
CA GLY A 10 2.02 1.04 15.08
C GLY A 10 3.10 0.54 14.13
N ASP A 11 3.59 1.43 13.27
CA ASP A 11 4.83 1.25 12.50
C ASP A 11 4.98 -0.06 11.70
N ILE A 12 3.88 -0.57 11.13
CA ILE A 12 3.91 -1.70 10.18
C ILE A 12 3.98 -1.16 8.76
N PHE A 13 5.11 -1.35 8.09
CA PHE A 13 5.39 -0.92 6.72
C PHE A 13 5.64 -2.09 5.76
N ASP A 14 5.92 -3.28 6.28
CA ASP A 14 5.94 -4.53 5.53
C ASP A 14 5.38 -5.71 6.34
N ALA A 15 5.36 -6.91 5.74
CA ALA A 15 4.84 -8.10 6.41
C ALA A 15 5.75 -8.61 7.54
N ALA A 16 7.05 -8.31 7.52
CA ALA A 16 7.98 -8.69 8.57
C ALA A 16 7.76 -7.84 9.84
N ASP A 17 7.44 -6.55 9.70
CA ASP A 17 7.06 -5.70 10.83
C ASP A 17 5.84 -6.25 11.58
N ALA A 18 4.85 -6.77 10.85
CA ALA A 18 3.65 -7.37 11.41
C ALA A 18 3.96 -8.66 12.18
N VAL A 19 4.80 -9.53 11.62
CA VAL A 19 5.27 -10.75 12.30
C VAL A 19 6.03 -10.38 13.56
N ALA A 20 6.98 -9.46 13.47
CA ALA A 20 7.77 -9.01 14.61
C ALA A 20 6.89 -8.44 15.72
N MET A 21 5.87 -7.64 15.39
CA MET A 21 4.92 -7.12 16.37
C MET A 21 4.16 -8.24 17.08
N MET A 22 3.66 -9.22 16.33
CA MET A 22 2.92 -10.35 16.92
C MET A 22 3.82 -11.21 17.80
N GLU A 23 5.06 -11.48 17.37
CA GLU A 23 6.04 -12.24 18.14
C GLU A 23 6.45 -11.52 19.44
N GLN A 24 6.63 -10.20 19.39
CA GLN A 24 7.07 -9.40 20.54
C GLN A 24 5.96 -9.18 21.58
N THR A 25 4.72 -9.02 21.12
CA THR A 25 3.60 -8.59 21.99
C THR A 25 2.65 -9.72 22.35
N GLY A 26 2.63 -10.80 21.57
CA GLY A 26 1.63 -11.87 21.70
C GLY A 26 0.20 -11.44 21.34
N CYS A 27 0.04 -10.36 20.57
CA CYS A 27 -1.28 -9.91 20.10
C CYS A 27 -1.88 -10.90 19.09
N ASP A 28 -3.21 -10.92 18.99
CA ASP A 28 -3.97 -11.85 18.14
C ASP A 28 -4.00 -11.41 16.66
N GLY A 29 -3.53 -10.21 16.37
CA GLY A 29 -3.45 -9.67 15.02
C GLY A 29 -2.95 -8.23 15.01
N VAL A 30 -2.90 -7.63 13.82
CA VAL A 30 -2.38 -6.27 13.63
C VAL A 30 -3.34 -5.36 12.88
N VAL A 31 -3.29 -4.07 13.20
CA VAL A 31 -3.98 -3.01 12.48
C VAL A 31 -2.98 -2.24 11.62
N ILE A 32 -3.28 -2.11 10.34
CA ILE A 32 -2.45 -1.38 9.38
C ILE A 32 -2.99 0.02 9.17
N GLY A 33 -2.17 1.02 9.44
CA GLY A 33 -2.46 2.43 9.19
C GLY A 33 -1.67 2.97 8.00
N ARG A 34 -0.67 3.81 8.29
CA ARG A 34 0.11 4.54 7.27
C ARG A 34 0.84 3.63 6.28
N GLY A 35 1.24 2.42 6.69
CA GLY A 35 2.01 1.50 5.83
C GLY A 35 1.31 1.06 4.55
N CYS A 36 -0.04 1.07 4.50
CA CYS A 36 -0.78 0.68 3.30
C CYS A 36 -1.10 1.87 2.36
N LEU A 37 -0.80 3.12 2.75
CA LEU A 37 -1.08 4.29 1.92
C LEU A 37 -0.22 4.24 0.65
N GLY A 38 -0.88 4.15 -0.51
CA GLY A 38 -0.20 3.98 -1.81
C GLY A 38 0.39 2.59 -2.03
N ARG A 39 0.17 1.64 -1.10
CA ARG A 39 0.66 0.26 -1.17
C ARG A 39 -0.44 -0.74 -0.77
N PRO A 40 -1.61 -0.74 -1.43
CA PRO A 40 -2.69 -1.65 -1.07
C PRO A 40 -2.31 -3.13 -1.22
N TRP A 41 -1.26 -3.46 -1.99
CA TRP A 41 -0.73 -4.82 -2.10
C TRP A 41 -0.05 -5.32 -0.82
N LEU A 42 0.25 -4.45 0.16
CA LEU A 42 0.74 -4.87 1.48
C LEU A 42 -0.20 -5.88 2.15
N PHE A 43 -1.51 -5.78 1.92
CA PHE A 43 -2.46 -6.75 2.45
C PHE A 43 -2.29 -8.15 1.86
N ALA A 44 -1.85 -8.26 0.60
CA ALA A 44 -1.53 -9.55 -0.02
C ALA A 44 -0.25 -10.14 0.56
N GLU A 45 0.76 -9.29 0.83
CA GLU A 45 2.00 -9.71 1.50
C GLU A 45 1.71 -10.23 2.92
N LEU A 46 0.93 -9.48 3.70
CA LEU A 46 0.49 -9.87 5.05
C LEU A 46 -0.31 -11.17 5.02
N SER A 47 -1.27 -11.28 4.12
CA SER A 47 -2.06 -12.51 3.95
C SER A 47 -1.16 -13.70 3.63
N ALA A 48 -0.19 -13.55 2.73
CA ALA A 48 0.71 -14.65 2.38
C ALA A 48 1.52 -15.11 3.60
N VAL A 49 2.12 -14.17 4.33
CA VAL A 49 2.92 -14.48 5.53
C VAL A 49 2.09 -15.19 6.60
N PHE A 50 0.91 -14.67 6.94
CA PHE A 50 0.07 -15.28 7.98
C PHE A 50 -0.54 -16.62 7.59
N ASN A 51 -0.59 -16.94 6.30
CA ASN A 51 -1.03 -18.25 5.81
C ASN A 51 0.14 -19.20 5.50
N GLY A 52 1.39 -18.83 5.80
CA GLY A 52 2.57 -19.64 5.48
C GLY A 52 2.80 -19.84 3.97
N GLN A 53 2.34 -18.88 3.15
CA GLN A 53 2.46 -18.89 1.71
C GLN A 53 3.65 -18.02 1.26
N THR A 54 4.15 -18.27 0.05
CA THR A 54 5.17 -17.43 -0.55
C THR A 54 4.65 -16.01 -0.75
N ILE A 55 5.39 -15.03 -0.24
CA ILE A 55 5.07 -13.60 -0.42
C ILE A 55 5.15 -13.26 -1.91
N PRO A 56 4.09 -12.66 -2.51
CA PRO A 56 4.14 -12.24 -3.90
C PRO A 56 5.19 -11.14 -4.08
N ALA A 57 5.83 -11.12 -5.26
CA ALA A 57 6.70 -10.00 -5.61
C ALA A 57 5.88 -8.68 -5.64
N PRO A 58 6.45 -7.56 -5.16
CA PRO A 58 5.77 -6.27 -5.24
C PRO A 58 5.50 -5.89 -6.71
N PRO A 59 4.41 -5.17 -7.00
CA PRO A 59 4.07 -4.79 -8.36
C PRO A 59 5.13 -3.85 -8.95
N ASN A 60 5.42 -4.03 -10.23
CA ASN A 60 6.21 -3.07 -10.99
C ASN A 60 5.40 -1.79 -11.28
N LEU A 61 6.06 -0.73 -11.79
CA LEU A 61 5.41 0.56 -12.05
C LEU A 61 4.19 0.46 -12.99
N GLY A 62 4.23 -0.43 -13.98
CA GLY A 62 3.09 -0.67 -14.87
C GLY A 62 1.88 -1.26 -14.12
N GLN A 63 2.12 -2.23 -13.27
CA GLN A 63 1.08 -2.82 -12.40
C GLN A 63 0.57 -1.81 -11.37
N VAL A 64 1.45 -0.99 -10.78
CA VAL A 64 1.06 0.12 -9.88
C VAL A 64 0.14 1.10 -10.60
N THR A 65 0.43 1.44 -11.86
CA THR A 65 -0.44 2.32 -12.66
C THR A 65 -1.84 1.74 -12.86
N VAL A 66 -1.95 0.43 -13.09
CA VAL A 66 -3.24 -0.26 -13.19
C VAL A 66 -4.00 -0.19 -11.85
N ILE A 67 -3.31 -0.42 -10.73
CA ILE A 67 -3.89 -0.33 -9.38
C ILE A 67 -4.37 1.11 -9.09
N MET A 68 -3.56 2.11 -9.43
CA MET A 68 -3.91 3.53 -9.29
C MET A 68 -5.16 3.90 -10.07
N ARG A 69 -5.27 3.45 -11.33
CA ARG A 69 -6.46 3.67 -12.15
C ARG A 69 -7.69 3.03 -11.51
N ARG A 70 -7.56 1.77 -11.07
CA ARG A 70 -8.67 1.07 -10.40
C ARG A 70 -9.10 1.78 -9.13
N HIS A 71 -8.17 2.32 -8.36
CA HIS A 71 -8.48 3.10 -7.17
C HIS A 71 -9.23 4.39 -7.52
N ALA A 72 -8.83 5.09 -8.58
CA ALA A 72 -9.54 6.28 -9.04
C ALA A 72 -10.97 5.97 -9.49
N GLU A 73 -11.19 4.89 -10.25
CA GLU A 73 -12.53 4.42 -10.64
C GLU A 73 -13.41 4.17 -9.42
N LEU A 74 -12.90 3.45 -8.42
CA LEU A 74 -13.63 3.17 -7.18
C LEU A 74 -13.95 4.44 -6.37
N LEU A 75 -13.06 5.42 -6.37
CA LEU A 75 -13.32 6.72 -5.73
C LEU A 75 -14.41 7.49 -6.47
N VAL A 76 -14.43 7.47 -7.81
CA VAL A 76 -15.48 8.10 -8.62
C VAL A 76 -16.82 7.45 -8.32
N ASP A 77 -16.87 6.12 -8.32
CA ASP A 77 -18.10 5.37 -8.04
C ASP A 77 -18.65 5.68 -6.64
N HIS A 78 -17.77 5.88 -5.65
CA HIS A 78 -18.18 6.07 -4.26
C HIS A 78 -18.46 7.54 -3.87
N PHE A 79 -17.73 8.49 -4.44
CA PHE A 79 -17.76 9.90 -4.01
C PHE A 79 -18.13 10.89 -5.12
N GLY A 80 -18.27 10.43 -6.36
CA GLY A 80 -18.41 11.29 -7.54
C GLY A 80 -17.06 11.87 -8.01
N GLU A 81 -17.03 12.27 -9.27
CA GLU A 81 -15.81 12.64 -9.99
C GLU A 81 -15.01 13.76 -9.32
N ASP A 82 -15.67 14.85 -8.94
CA ASP A 82 -15.02 16.02 -8.34
C ASP A 82 -14.26 15.69 -7.06
N LYS A 83 -14.86 14.91 -6.17
CA LYS A 83 -14.24 14.53 -4.90
C LYS A 83 -13.16 13.48 -5.14
N ALA A 84 -13.43 12.50 -6.00
CA ALA A 84 -12.46 11.47 -6.36
C ALA A 84 -11.16 12.06 -6.92
N LEU A 85 -11.24 13.04 -7.82
CA LEU A 85 -10.06 13.70 -8.39
C LEU A 85 -9.25 14.46 -7.33
N ARG A 86 -9.91 15.08 -6.33
CA ARG A 86 -9.21 15.77 -5.23
C ARG A 86 -8.49 14.80 -4.31
N ASP A 87 -9.12 13.69 -3.96
CA ASP A 87 -8.54 12.69 -3.08
C ASP A 87 -7.43 11.90 -3.79
N MET A 88 -7.61 11.55 -5.07
CA MET A 88 -6.61 10.82 -5.83
C MET A 88 -5.28 11.56 -5.95
N ARG A 89 -5.28 12.91 -6.00
CA ARG A 89 -4.03 13.70 -5.98
C ARG A 89 -3.15 13.42 -4.76
N LYS A 90 -3.77 13.18 -3.59
CA LYS A 90 -3.02 12.81 -2.37
C LYS A 90 -2.45 11.40 -2.49
N HIS A 91 -3.24 10.47 -3.03
CA HIS A 91 -2.82 9.08 -3.19
C HIS A 91 -1.69 8.89 -4.21
N ILE A 92 -1.67 9.66 -5.31
CA ILE A 92 -0.63 9.55 -6.35
C ILE A 92 0.77 9.72 -5.75
N ALA A 93 0.96 10.72 -4.88
CA ALA A 93 2.25 10.95 -4.23
C ALA A 93 2.70 9.74 -3.39
N TRP A 94 1.77 9.04 -2.73
CA TRP A 94 2.07 7.84 -1.95
C TRP A 94 2.38 6.63 -2.84
N TYR A 95 1.65 6.43 -3.94
CA TYR A 95 1.91 5.31 -4.87
C TYR A 95 3.28 5.39 -5.53
N LEU A 96 3.75 6.60 -5.82
CA LEU A 96 5.01 6.82 -6.50
C LEU A 96 6.21 6.92 -5.54
N HIS A 97 5.96 6.92 -4.23
CA HIS A 97 7.01 6.93 -3.22
C HIS A 97 7.81 5.62 -3.28
N GLY A 98 9.04 5.69 -3.83
CA GLY A 98 9.93 4.54 -4.02
C GLY A 98 10.27 4.24 -5.48
N PHE A 99 9.63 4.91 -6.44
CA PHE A 99 10.03 4.87 -7.85
C PHE A 99 10.92 6.06 -8.19
N PRO A 100 11.95 5.90 -9.05
CA PRO A 100 12.74 7.03 -9.51
C PRO A 100 11.82 8.04 -10.22
N PRO A 101 12.10 9.35 -10.11
CA PRO A 101 11.35 10.35 -10.84
C PRO A 101 11.40 10.02 -12.33
N VAL A 102 10.25 10.14 -13.01
CA VAL A 102 10.19 10.04 -14.46
C VAL A 102 10.93 11.24 -15.03
N VAL A 103 12.23 11.07 -15.31
CA VAL A 103 13.00 12.04 -16.08
C VAL A 103 12.57 11.88 -17.53
N THR A 104 11.71 12.77 -18.00
CA THR A 104 11.59 12.98 -19.44
C THR A 104 12.91 13.56 -19.90
N SER A 105 13.73 12.75 -20.59
CA SER A 105 14.93 13.24 -21.27
C SER A 105 14.49 14.20 -22.37
N GLY A 106 14.31 15.47 -22.02
CA GLY A 106 14.13 16.55 -22.97
C GLY A 106 15.43 16.68 -23.74
N GLY A 107 15.44 16.21 -24.98
CA GLY A 107 16.52 16.46 -25.92
C GLY A 107 16.70 17.96 -26.11
N ARG A 108 17.69 18.54 -25.42
CA ARG A 108 18.29 19.81 -25.85
C ARG A 108 19.46 19.45 -26.76
N SER A 109 19.15 19.30 -28.05
CA SER A 109 20.14 19.53 -29.11
C SER A 109 20.64 20.96 -28.96
N HIS A 110 21.88 21.12 -28.49
CA HIS A 110 22.61 22.37 -28.64
C HIS A 110 23.09 22.41 -30.10
N SER A 111 22.58 23.40 -30.83
CA SER A 111 23.16 23.93 -32.07
C SER A 111 24.46 24.67 -31.77
#